data_AF-A0A9E7ABB3-F1
#
_entry.id   AF-A0A9E7ABB3-F1
#
_cell.length_a   1.000
_cell.length_b   1.000
_cell.length_c   1.000
_cell.angle_alpha   90.00
_cell.angle_beta   90.00
_cell.angle_gamma   90.00
#
_symmetry.space_group_name_H-M   'P 1'
#
loop_
_entity.id
_entity.type
_entity.pdbx_description
1 polymer ?
#
loop_
_entity_poly.entity_id
_entity_poly.type
_entity_poly.pdbx_seq_one_letter_code
_entity_poly.pdbx_strand_id
1 'polypeptide(L)'
;MTDSTNTTSAINPVEQFDMYVAHVGINASNADEAEKIANLFTALMGLPTIEQPPSFFAGTLVEVMKQNGRGIKGHIGFHVNNIPAAEKYFAGRGFEIDESSRRLNPDGSTFLVYFKEEIAGFAIHLTMDK
;
A
#
# COMPACT_ATOMS: atom_id res chain seq x y z
N MET A 1 31.61 -28.02 22.36
CA MET A 1 30.27 -28.22 21.81
C MET A 1 29.74 -26.86 21.41
N THR A 2 29.58 -26.68 20.11
CA THR A 2 28.86 -25.58 19.47
C THR A 2 27.39 -25.68 19.85
N ASP A 3 26.79 -24.58 20.33
CA ASP A 3 25.77 -23.87 19.56
C ASP A 3 25.36 -22.62 20.36
N SER A 4 26.02 -21.49 20.10
CA SER A 4 25.48 -20.19 20.46
C SER A 4 24.42 -19.86 19.42
N THR A 5 23.19 -20.31 19.66
CA THR A 5 22.04 -19.92 18.86
C THR A 5 21.92 -18.41 18.93
N ASN A 6 22.40 -17.76 17.88
CA ASN A 6 22.27 -16.34 17.65
C ASN A 6 20.77 -16.09 17.44
N THR A 7 20.03 -15.89 18.52
CA THR A 7 18.63 -15.48 18.48
C THR A 7 18.60 -14.05 17.98
N THR A 8 18.67 -13.87 16.66
CA THR A 8 18.21 -12.65 16.02
C THR A 8 16.75 -12.51 16.44
N SER A 9 16.47 -11.63 17.41
CA SER A 9 15.09 -11.28 17.75
C SER A 9 14.39 -10.92 16.44
N ALA A 10 13.29 -11.61 16.13
CA ALA A 10 12.56 -11.37 14.89
C ALA A 10 12.18 -9.89 14.83
N ILE A 11 12.72 -9.18 13.84
CA ILE A 11 12.45 -7.75 13.63
C ILE A 11 10.94 -7.55 13.51
N ASN A 12 10.36 -6.69 14.36
CA ASN A 12 8.98 -6.24 14.25
C ASN A 12 8.90 -5.11 13.20
N PRO A 13 8.25 -5.31 12.04
CA PRO A 13 8.20 -4.29 10.99
C PRO A 13 7.39 -3.05 11.38
N VAL A 14 6.44 -3.16 12.32
CA VAL A 14 5.68 -2.01 12.85
C VAL A 14 6.63 -1.05 13.56
N GLU A 15 7.47 -1.56 14.45
CA GLU A 15 8.44 -0.75 15.20
C GLU A 15 9.62 -0.32 14.31
N GLN A 16 10.11 -1.21 13.44
CA GLN A 16 11.29 -0.96 12.61
C GLN A 16 11.05 0.07 11.50
N PHE A 17 9.84 0.10 10.93
CA PHE A 17 9.53 0.91 9.75
C PHE A 17 8.38 1.90 9.96
N ASP A 18 7.91 2.10 11.20
CA ASP A 18 6.67 2.84 11.47
C ASP A 18 5.51 2.29 10.62
N MET A 19 5.43 0.95 10.50
CA MET A 19 4.53 0.31 9.53
C MET A 19 3.09 0.26 10.03
N TYR A 20 2.18 0.74 9.19
CA TYR A 20 0.74 0.61 9.38
C TYR A 20 0.01 0.51 8.03
N VAL A 21 -1.26 0.11 8.05
CA VAL A 21 -2.11 0.14 6.85
C VAL A 21 -2.43 1.60 6.55
N ALA A 22 -1.85 2.15 5.48
CA ALA A 22 -2.07 3.51 5.03
C ALA A 22 -3.49 3.68 4.47
N HIS A 23 -3.91 2.76 3.61
CA HIS A 23 -5.24 2.75 3.02
C HIS A 23 -5.63 1.38 2.46
N VAL A 24 -6.93 1.21 2.23
CA VAL A 24 -7.50 0.11 1.43
C VAL A 24 -8.01 0.67 0.11
N GLY A 25 -7.59 0.06 -0.99
CA GLY A 25 -8.02 0.37 -2.34
C GLY A 25 -9.15 -0.53 -2.82
N ILE A 26 -10.14 0.06 -3.48
CA ILE A 26 -11.27 -0.61 -4.14
C ILE A 26 -11.22 -0.28 -5.62
N ASN A 27 -11.44 -1.28 -6.47
CA ASN A 27 -11.47 -1.11 -7.92
C ASN A 27 -12.92 -0.94 -8.40
N ALA A 28 -13.24 0.23 -8.93
CA ALA A 28 -14.49 0.47 -9.64
C ALA A 28 -14.34 0.21 -11.15
N SER A 29 -15.47 0.07 -11.83
CA SER A 29 -15.53 -0.17 -13.27
C SER A 29 -15.36 1.12 -14.08
N ASN A 30 -15.71 2.27 -13.49
CA ASN A 30 -15.63 3.59 -14.11
C ASN A 30 -15.64 4.72 -13.05
N ALA A 31 -15.43 5.96 -13.50
CA ALA A 31 -15.37 7.14 -12.64
C ALA A 31 -16.67 7.41 -11.85
N ASP A 32 -17.83 7.25 -12.47
CA ASP A 32 -19.12 7.48 -11.82
C ASP A 32 -19.38 6.47 -10.69
N GLU A 33 -19.00 5.21 -10.90
CA GLU A 33 -19.07 4.19 -9.85
C GLU A 33 -18.07 4.49 -8.72
N ALA A 34 -16.84 4.90 -9.07
CA ALA A 34 -15.82 5.24 -8.08
C ALA A 34 -16.26 6.39 -7.16
N GLU A 35 -16.83 7.45 -7.74
CA GLU A 35 -17.35 8.58 -6.99
C GLU A 35 -18.49 8.17 -6.06
N LYS A 36 -19.43 7.33 -6.54
CA LYS A 36 -20.53 6.81 -5.71
C LYS A 36 -20.01 6.00 -4.53
N ILE A 37 -19.06 5.09 -4.74
CA ILE A 37 -18.47 4.29 -3.67
C ILE A 37 -17.75 5.19 -2.67
N ALA A 38 -16.91 6.12 -3.14
CA ALA A 38 -16.19 7.05 -2.27
C ALA A 38 -17.15 7.90 -1.43
N ASN A 39 -18.23 8.40 -2.02
CA ASN A 39 -19.25 9.18 -1.32
C ASN A 39 -20.00 8.35 -0.26
N LEU A 40 -20.22 7.05 -0.46
CA LEU A 40 -20.79 6.17 0.57
C LEU A 40 -19.87 6.03 1.78
N PHE A 41 -18.56 5.86 1.56
CA PHE A 41 -17.58 5.81 2.65
C PHE A 41 -17.45 7.15 3.37
N THR A 42 -17.41 8.25 2.61
CA THR A 42 -17.45 9.63 3.13
C THR A 42 -18.67 9.84 4.04
N ALA A 43 -19.86 9.43 3.60
CA ALA A 43 -21.08 9.55 4.41
C ALA A 43 -21.03 8.68 5.67
N LEU A 44 -20.50 7.45 5.56
CA LEU A 44 -20.34 6.54 6.69
C LEU A 44 -19.35 7.08 7.76
N MET A 45 -18.24 7.66 7.30
CA MET A 45 -17.12 8.04 8.17
C MET A 45 -17.16 9.51 8.61
N GLY A 46 -17.95 10.36 7.95
CA GLY A 46 -17.94 11.81 8.16
C GLY A 46 -16.66 12.49 7.65
N LEU A 47 -16.03 11.93 6.61
CA LEU A 47 -14.79 12.43 6.00
C LEU A 47 -15.07 13.10 4.65
N PRO A 48 -14.19 13.97 4.14
CA PRO A 48 -14.37 14.54 2.80
C PRO A 48 -14.05 13.52 1.70
N THR A 49 -14.74 13.62 0.56
CA THR A 49 -14.31 12.97 -0.68
C THR A 49 -13.22 13.82 -1.34
N ILE A 50 -12.06 13.23 -1.61
CA ILE A 50 -10.91 13.91 -2.22
C ILE A 50 -10.64 13.26 -3.58
N GLU A 51 -10.73 14.02 -4.67
CA GLU A 51 -10.33 13.54 -5.98
C GLU A 51 -8.81 13.62 -6.14
N GLN A 52 -8.18 12.47 -6.40
CA GLN A 52 -6.75 12.36 -6.67
C GLN A 52 -6.57 11.47 -7.89
N PRO A 53 -6.57 12.02 -9.12
CA PRO A 53 -6.52 11.19 -10.33
C PRO A 53 -5.35 10.19 -10.28
N PRO A 54 -5.60 8.89 -10.52
CA PRO A 54 -6.78 8.32 -11.18
C PRO A 54 -7.89 7.78 -10.25
N SER A 55 -7.98 8.22 -9.00
CA SER A 55 -8.91 7.70 -7.99
C SER A 55 -9.68 8.81 -7.25
N PHE A 56 -10.60 8.39 -6.38
CA PHE A 56 -11.19 9.20 -5.32
C PHE A 56 -10.82 8.59 -3.96
N PHE A 57 -10.66 9.42 -2.94
CA PHE A 57 -10.47 8.98 -1.57
C PHE A 57 -11.62 9.42 -0.67
N ALA A 58 -11.98 8.58 0.30
CA ALA A 58 -12.72 9.00 1.49
C ALA A 58 -11.71 9.35 2.61
N GLY A 59 -11.44 10.64 2.79
CA GLY A 59 -10.32 11.13 3.60
C GLY A 59 -8.99 10.61 3.07
N THR A 60 -8.25 9.85 3.89
CA THR A 60 -7.02 9.14 3.50
C THR A 60 -7.16 7.62 3.55
N LEU A 61 -8.31 7.11 3.99
CA LEU A 61 -8.45 5.71 4.44
C LEU A 61 -8.85 4.74 3.31
N VAL A 62 -9.79 5.16 2.46
CA VAL A 62 -10.33 4.31 1.40
C VAL A 62 -10.10 4.99 0.07
N GLU A 63 -9.29 4.37 -0.77
CA GLU A 63 -9.08 4.75 -2.16
C GLU A 63 -10.05 3.98 -3.05
N VAL A 64 -10.66 4.66 -4.02
CA VAL A 64 -11.50 4.04 -5.03
C VAL A 64 -10.96 4.38 -6.41
N MET A 65 -10.33 3.40 -7.04
CA MET A 65 -9.76 3.51 -8.38
C MET A 65 -10.89 3.64 -9.41
N LYS A 66 -10.81 4.66 -10.28
CA LYS A 66 -11.81 4.87 -11.33
C LYS A 66 -11.84 3.74 -12.36
N GLN A 67 -10.68 3.15 -12.64
CA GLN A 67 -10.51 2.03 -13.56
C GLN A 67 -9.09 1.46 -13.42
N ASN A 68 -8.87 0.23 -13.90
CA ASN A 68 -7.55 -0.39 -14.02
C ASN A 68 -6.72 -0.39 -12.72
N GLY A 69 -7.38 -0.42 -11.56
CA GLY A 69 -6.68 -0.58 -10.29
C GLY A 69 -6.05 -1.97 -10.17
N ARG A 70 -5.02 -2.09 -9.33
CA ARG A 70 -4.29 -3.34 -9.13
C ARG A 70 -5.06 -4.26 -8.17
N GLY A 71 -4.84 -5.57 -8.31
CA GLY A 71 -5.46 -6.58 -7.46
C GLY A 71 -6.87 -6.99 -7.90
N ILE A 72 -7.17 -8.29 -7.79
CA ILE A 72 -8.52 -8.83 -8.09
C ILE A 72 -9.59 -8.19 -7.19
N LYS A 73 -9.24 -7.89 -5.94
CA LYS A 73 -10.13 -7.31 -4.90
C LYS A 73 -9.74 -5.89 -4.52
N GLY A 74 -8.86 -5.24 -5.29
CA GLY A 74 -8.24 -3.97 -4.95
C GLY A 74 -6.87 -4.14 -4.29
N HIS A 75 -6.44 -3.16 -3.52
CA HIS A 75 -5.09 -3.12 -2.95
C HIS A 75 -5.06 -2.76 -1.47
N ILE A 76 -3.95 -3.08 -0.80
CA ILE A 76 -3.67 -2.63 0.55
C ILE A 76 -2.31 -1.94 0.53
N GLY A 77 -2.31 -0.66 0.90
CA GLY A 77 -1.09 0.13 1.04
C GLY A 77 -0.57 0.07 2.45
N PHE A 78 0.69 -0.29 2.62
CA PHE A 78 1.39 -0.19 3.90
C PHE A 78 2.32 1.02 3.89
N HIS A 79 2.12 1.92 4.84
CA HIS A 79 3.09 2.98 5.10
C HIS A 79 4.39 2.36 5.61
N VAL A 80 5.53 2.89 5.18
CA VAL A 80 6.83 2.69 5.82
C VAL A 80 7.64 3.98 5.78
N ASN A 81 8.43 4.23 6.82
CA ASN A 81 9.31 5.39 6.90
C ASN A 81 10.58 5.29 6.04
N ASN A 82 10.88 4.11 5.48
CA ASN A 82 12.04 3.86 4.62
C ASN A 82 11.79 2.68 3.66
N ILE A 83 11.28 2.98 2.45
CA ILE A 83 10.98 1.96 1.44
C ILE A 83 12.21 1.10 1.08
N PRO A 84 13.39 1.63 0.74
CA PRO A 84 14.54 0.79 0.38
C PRO A 84 14.98 -0.19 1.49
N ALA A 85 14.86 0.19 2.76
CA ALA A 85 15.14 -0.70 3.87
C ALA A 85 14.05 -1.77 4.05
N ALA A 86 12.78 -1.38 3.92
CA ALA A 86 11.66 -2.31 3.95
C ALA A 86 11.72 -3.35 2.81
N GLU A 87 12.06 -2.93 1.58
CA GLU A 87 12.24 -3.83 0.45
C GLU A 87 13.29 -4.90 0.74
N LYS A 88 14.45 -4.55 1.30
CA LYS A 88 15.48 -5.52 1.71
C LYS A 88 14.96 -6.49 2.77
N TYR A 89 14.20 -5.99 3.73
CA TYR A 89 13.57 -6.81 4.78
C TYR A 89 12.60 -7.84 4.19
N PHE A 90 11.79 -7.45 3.20
CA PHE A 90 10.83 -8.33 2.52
C PHE A 90 11.50 -9.28 1.52
N ALA A 91 12.52 -8.82 0.80
CA ALA A 91 13.32 -9.66 -0.10
C ALA A 91 14.02 -10.79 0.68
N GLY A 92 14.56 -10.50 1.87
CA GLY A 92 15.10 -11.53 2.77
C GLY A 92 14.08 -12.56 3.27
N ARG A 93 12.78 -12.31 3.02
CA ARG A 93 11.65 -13.21 3.33
C ARG A 93 11.03 -13.82 2.07
N GLY A 94 11.63 -13.64 0.90
CA GLY A 94 11.19 -14.24 -0.36
C GLY A 94 10.12 -13.44 -1.12
N PHE A 95 9.82 -12.20 -0.71
CA PHE A 95 8.88 -11.35 -1.45
C PHE A 95 9.62 -10.47 -2.46
N GLU A 96 9.11 -10.46 -3.69
CA GLU A 96 9.71 -9.71 -4.80
C GLU A 96 8.90 -8.46 -5.13
N ILE A 97 9.62 -7.39 -5.47
CA ILE A 97 9.06 -6.12 -5.93
C ILE A 97 8.81 -6.15 -7.44
N ASP A 98 7.65 -5.64 -7.86
CA ASP A 98 7.37 -5.30 -9.26
C ASP A 98 7.95 -3.92 -9.56
N GLU A 99 9.20 -3.86 -10.02
CA GLU A 99 9.87 -2.60 -10.33
C GLU A 99 9.14 -1.75 -11.39
N SER A 100 8.32 -2.35 -12.26
CA SER A 100 7.52 -1.59 -13.23
C SER A 100 6.42 -0.74 -12.57
N SER A 101 6.06 -1.07 -11.33
CA SER A 101 5.06 -0.35 -10.53
C SER A 101 5.62 0.88 -9.84
N ARG A 102 6.95 1.02 -9.74
CA ARG A 102 7.59 2.05 -8.94
C ARG A 102 7.16 3.44 -9.41
N ARG A 103 6.79 4.28 -8.45
CA ARG A 103 6.57 5.71 -8.65
C ARG A 103 7.54 6.46 -7.78
N LEU A 104 8.08 7.54 -8.33
CA LEU A 104 9.09 8.36 -7.68
C LEU A 104 8.50 9.72 -7.33
N ASN A 105 8.96 10.26 -6.20
CA ASN A 105 8.81 11.66 -5.88
C ASN A 105 9.72 12.52 -6.80
N PRO A 106 9.48 13.85 -6.86
CA PRO A 106 10.34 14.75 -7.64
C PRO A 106 11.82 14.73 -7.25
N ASP A 107 12.15 14.39 -6.01
CA ASP A 107 13.51 14.26 -5.50
C ASP A 107 14.18 12.91 -5.85
N GLY A 108 13.47 12.02 -6.55
CA GLY A 108 13.94 10.69 -6.93
C GLY A 108 13.77 9.61 -5.86
N SER A 109 13.28 9.95 -4.67
CA SER A 109 12.90 8.95 -3.66
C SER A 109 11.67 8.16 -4.13
N THR A 110 11.49 6.93 -3.63
CA THR A 110 10.30 6.13 -3.98
C THR A 110 9.08 6.68 -3.25
N PHE A 111 8.03 6.97 -4.03
CA PHE A 111 6.72 7.34 -3.52
C PHE A 111 5.93 6.10 -3.12
N LEU A 112 5.78 5.16 -4.07
CA LEU A 112 5.18 3.85 -3.82
C LEU A 112 5.75 2.77 -4.73
N VAL A 113 5.59 1.51 -4.32
CA VAL A 113 5.94 0.34 -5.11
C VAL A 113 5.17 -0.91 -4.67
N TYR A 114 4.75 -1.74 -5.62
CA TYR A 114 3.98 -2.96 -5.40
C TYR A 114 4.88 -4.21 -5.34
N PHE A 115 4.44 -5.20 -4.57
CA PHE A 115 4.94 -6.57 -4.69
C PHE A 115 4.42 -7.24 -5.97
N LYS A 116 5.14 -8.23 -6.48
CA LYS A 116 4.72 -9.01 -7.66
C LYS A 116 3.48 -9.86 -7.40
N GLU A 117 3.40 -10.46 -6.22
CA GLU A 117 2.31 -11.38 -5.87
C GLU A 117 1.17 -10.66 -5.16
N GLU A 118 -0.05 -11.11 -5.45
CA GLU A 118 -1.24 -10.74 -4.68
C GLU A 118 -1.38 -11.64 -3.44
N ILE A 119 -1.87 -11.07 -2.35
CA ILE A 119 -2.27 -11.83 -1.15
C ILE A 119 -3.79 -11.89 -1.11
N ALA A 120 -4.35 -13.09 -1.23
CA ALA A 120 -5.80 -13.33 -1.19
C ALA A 120 -6.64 -12.52 -2.22
N GLY A 121 -6.00 -12.12 -3.32
CA GLY A 121 -6.59 -11.28 -4.38
C GLY A 121 -6.36 -9.78 -4.19
N PHE A 122 -5.63 -9.35 -3.17
CA PHE A 122 -5.23 -7.96 -2.99
C PHE A 122 -3.82 -7.73 -3.51
N ALA A 123 -3.63 -6.71 -4.32
CA ALA A 123 -2.29 -6.21 -4.59
C ALA A 123 -1.75 -5.50 -3.34
N ILE A 124 -0.48 -5.71 -3.02
CA ILE A 124 0.14 -5.15 -1.81
C ILE A 124 1.21 -4.17 -2.24
N HIS A 125 1.23 -2.98 -1.64
CA HIS A 125 2.25 -1.97 -1.92
C HIS A 125 2.79 -1.31 -0.67
N LEU A 126 4.02 -0.82 -0.79
CA LEU A 126 4.67 0.04 0.19
C LEU A 126 4.54 1.48 -0.29
N THR A 127 4.22 2.39 0.62
CA THR A 127 4.13 3.83 0.35
C THR A 127 4.77 4.64 1.48
N MET A 128 5.16 5.86 1.19
CA MET A 128 5.53 6.86 2.20
C MET A 128 4.39 7.84 2.51
N ASP A 129 3.23 7.70 1.86
CA ASP A 129 2.06 8.53 2.17
C ASP A 129 1.58 8.28 3.60
N LYS A 130 1.29 9.37 4.31
CA LYS A 130 0.64 9.36 5.61
C LYS A 130 -0.84 9.70 5.49
#